data_AF-A0A6P3VUQ8-F1
#
_entry.id   AF-A0A6P3VUQ8-F1
#
_cell.length_a   1.000
_cell.length_b   1.000
_cell.length_c   1.000
_cell.angle_alpha   90.00
_cell.angle_beta   90.00
_cell.angle_gamma   90.00
#
_symmetry.space_group_name_H-M   'P 1'
#
loop_
_entity.id
_entity.type
_entity.pdbx_description
1 polymer ?
#
loop_
_entity_poly.entity_id
_entity_poly.type
_entity_poly.pdbx_seq_one_letter_code
_entity_poly.pdbx_strand_id
1 'polypeptide(L)'
;MRMYWAKKILEWTSSPEEALSIAIFLNDRYSLDGCDPNGYVGCMWSICGIHDMGWAERPVFGKIRYMNYDGCKRKFDVAQFERLYSKMGLCKGEEEAQEGEAL
;
A
#
# COMPACT_ATOMS: atom_id res chain seq x y z
N MET A 1 -7.05 -2.14 1.34
CA MET A 1 -6.14 -1.19 0.65
C MET A 1 -4.74 -1.72 0.35
N ARG A 2 -4.19 -2.71 1.07
CA ARG A 2 -2.82 -3.23 0.87
C ARG A 2 -2.46 -3.59 -0.59
N MET A 3 -3.37 -4.27 -1.31
CA MET A 3 -3.17 -4.56 -2.75
C MET A 3 -3.00 -3.31 -3.60
N TYR A 4 -3.86 -2.30 -3.42
CA TYR A 4 -3.78 -1.03 -4.14
C TYR A 4 -2.48 -0.32 -3.82
N TRP A 5 -2.16 -0.23 -2.52
CA TRP A 5 -0.96 0.41 -2.02
C TRP A 5 0.33 -0.20 -2.59
N ALA A 6 0.53 -1.52 -2.50
CA ALA A 6 1.74 -2.17 -3.01
C ALA A 6 1.88 -2.04 -4.54
N LYS A 7 0.75 -2.04 -5.27
CA LYS A 7 0.76 -1.79 -6.72
C LYS A 7 1.15 -0.36 -7.07
N LYS A 8 0.83 0.64 -6.23
CA LYS A 8 1.28 2.01 -6.44
C LYS A 8 2.75 2.22 -6.12
N ILE A 9 3.31 1.44 -5.19
CA ILE A 9 4.76 1.40 -5.01
C ILE A 9 5.41 0.93 -6.33
N LEU A 10 4.95 -0.18 -6.92
CA LEU A 10 5.45 -0.65 -8.22
C LEU A 10 5.31 0.40 -9.34
N GLU A 11 4.20 1.14 -9.39
CA GLU A 11 3.97 2.15 -10.44
C GLU A 11 4.91 3.35 -10.36
N TRP A 12 5.44 3.65 -9.16
CA TRP A 12 6.14 4.91 -8.87
C TRP A 12 7.57 4.74 -8.38
N THR A 13 8.13 3.52 -8.46
CA THR A 13 9.56 3.25 -8.20
C THR A 13 10.30 2.90 -9.48
N SER A 14 11.62 2.94 -9.43
CA SER A 14 12.45 2.80 -10.63
C SER A 14 12.51 1.35 -11.13
N SER A 15 12.35 0.38 -10.22
CA SER A 15 12.32 -1.04 -10.57
C SER A 15 11.38 -1.87 -9.66
N PRO A 16 10.97 -3.08 -10.09
CA PRO A 16 10.20 -4.00 -9.26
C PRO A 16 10.93 -4.48 -8.00
N GLU A 17 12.26 -4.63 -8.04
CA GLU A 17 13.08 -5.04 -6.89
C GLU A 17 13.06 -3.95 -5.81
N GLU A 18 13.22 -2.69 -6.22
CA GLU A 18 13.07 -1.53 -5.34
C GLU A 18 11.65 -1.47 -4.76
N ALA A 19 10.63 -1.66 -5.60
CA ALA A 19 9.23 -1.67 -5.17
C ALA A 19 8.98 -2.73 -4.09
N LEU A 20 9.49 -3.94 -4.30
CA LEU A 20 9.31 -5.07 -3.38
C LEU A 20 10.03 -4.82 -2.06
N SER A 21 11.27 -4.29 -2.11
CA SER A 21 12.04 -3.94 -0.91
C SER A 21 11.30 -2.88 -0.07
N ILE A 22 10.81 -1.82 -0.70
CA ILE A 22 10.03 -0.76 -0.03
C ILE A 22 8.74 -1.32 0.57
N ALA A 23 7.99 -2.11 -0.20
CA ALA A 23 6.72 -2.68 0.25
C ALA A 23 6.91 -3.62 1.45
N ILE A 24 7.91 -4.51 1.43
CA ILE A 24 8.20 -5.40 2.56
C ILE A 24 8.64 -4.58 3.78
N PHE A 25 9.57 -3.64 3.60
CA PHE A 25 10.06 -2.80 4.70
C PHE A 25 8.92 -2.05 5.40
N LEU A 26 8.06 -1.37 4.63
CA LEU A 26 6.94 -0.62 5.18
C LEU A 26 5.88 -1.54 5.82
N ASN A 27 5.61 -2.70 5.20
CA ASN A 27 4.69 -3.68 5.76
C ASN A 27 5.17 -4.16 7.13
N ASP A 28 6.43 -4.59 7.22
CA ASP A 28 7.04 -5.18 8.41
C ASP A 28 7.26 -4.13 9.50
N ARG A 29 7.53 -2.88 9.13
CA ARG A 29 7.78 -1.79 10.09
C ARG A 29 6.53 -1.27 10.79
N TYR A 30 5.40 -1.22 10.09
CA TYR A 30 4.21 -0.48 10.55
C TYR A 30 2.96 -1.34 10.76
N SER A 31 2.89 -2.53 10.15
CA SER A 31 1.73 -3.41 10.33
C SER A 31 1.91 -4.22 11.62
N LEU A 32 0.88 -4.23 12.48
CA LEU A 32 0.89 -5.07 13.69
C LEU A 32 0.98 -6.57 13.36
N ASP A 33 0.48 -6.95 12.19
CA ASP A 33 0.54 -8.28 11.58
C ASP A 33 1.65 -8.39 10.51
N GLY A 34 2.68 -7.53 10.59
CA GLY A 34 3.86 -7.58 9.73
C GLY A 34 4.84 -8.70 10.12
N CYS A 35 5.98 -8.80 9.43
CA CYS A 35 7.00 -9.84 9.65
C CYS A 35 6.43 -11.27 9.55
N ASP A 36 5.39 -11.44 8.74
CA ASP A 36 4.62 -12.66 8.61
C ASP A 36 4.65 -13.15 7.15
N PRO A 37 4.68 -14.48 6.89
CA PRO A 37 4.64 -15.03 5.53
C PRO A 37 3.50 -14.46 4.66
N ASN A 38 2.34 -14.14 5.23
CA ASN A 38 1.24 -13.53 4.49
C ASN A 38 1.59 -12.11 4.00
N GLY A 39 2.41 -11.36 4.74
CA GLY A 39 2.93 -10.06 4.32
C GLY A 39 3.85 -10.19 3.10
N TYR A 40 4.81 -11.12 3.15
CA TYR A 40 5.70 -11.41 2.03
C TYR A 40 4.93 -11.86 0.78
N VAL A 41 4.04 -12.85 0.93
CA VAL A 41 3.22 -13.35 -0.18
C VAL A 41 2.26 -12.28 -0.70
N GLY A 42 1.71 -11.42 0.17
CA GLY A 42 0.85 -10.31 -0.24
C GLY A 42 1.58 -9.25 -1.08
N CYS A 43 2.83 -8.93 -0.72
CA CYS A 43 3.68 -8.04 -1.52
C CYS A 43 4.04 -8.69 -2.87
N MET A 44 4.43 -9.97 -2.86
CA MET A 44 4.76 -10.75 -4.06
C MET A 44 3.57 -10.94 -4.99
N TRP A 45 2.36 -11.15 -4.48
CA TRP A 45 1.13 -11.18 -5.27
C TRP A 45 0.88 -9.83 -5.95
N SER A 46 1.11 -8.73 -5.20
CA SER A 46 0.82 -7.38 -5.69
C SER A 46 1.81 -6.91 -6.76
N ILE A 47 3.10 -7.18 -6.57
CA ILE A 47 4.21 -6.63 -7.37
C ILE A 47 4.69 -7.64 -8.42
N CYS A 48 4.82 -8.91 -8.04
CA CYS A 48 5.39 -9.97 -8.88
C CYS A 48 4.32 -10.90 -9.48
N GLY A 49 3.04 -10.79 -9.08
CA GLY A 49 1.94 -11.61 -9.59
C GLY A 49 1.94 -13.05 -9.09
N ILE A 50 2.63 -13.36 -7.99
CA ILE A 50 2.60 -14.70 -7.38
C ILE A 50 1.18 -15.08 -7.02
N HIS A 51 0.75 -16.28 -7.41
CA HIS A 51 -0.63 -16.79 -7.24
C HIS A 51 -1.72 -15.97 -7.98
N ASP A 52 -1.35 -15.08 -8.90
CA ASP A 52 -2.28 -14.43 -9.83
C ASP A 52 -2.04 -14.91 -11.27
N MET A 53 -2.99 -14.64 -12.14
CA MET A 53 -2.87 -14.83 -13.58
C MET A 53 -2.32 -13.58 -14.26
N GLY A 54 -1.88 -13.72 -15.52
CA GLY A 54 -1.48 -12.58 -16.35
C GLY A 54 -2.68 -11.75 -16.82
N TRP A 55 -2.50 -10.43 -16.91
CA TRP A 55 -3.50 -9.45 -17.34
C TRP A 55 -3.06 -8.72 -18.63
N ALA A 56 -3.95 -7.88 -19.16
CA ALA A 56 -3.67 -7.03 -20.31
C ALA A 56 -2.41 -6.19 -20.07
N GLU A 57 -1.51 -6.22 -21.04
CA GLU A 57 -0.20 -5.58 -20.93
C GLU A 57 -0.30 -4.05 -20.85
N ARG A 58 0.49 -3.44 -19.96
CA ARG A 58 0.51 -2.00 -19.74
C ARG A 58 1.95 -1.50 -19.50
N PRO A 59 2.26 -0.24 -19.82
CA PRO A 59 3.50 0.38 -19.40
C PRO A 59 3.71 0.23 -17.89
N VAL A 60 4.95 0.05 -17.47
CA VAL A 60 5.40 -0.20 -16.08
C VAL A 60 4.98 -1.58 -15.54
N PHE A 61 3.72 -1.96 -15.63
CA PHE A 61 3.21 -3.20 -15.03
C PHE A 61 3.46 -4.46 -15.86
N GLY A 62 3.72 -4.34 -17.16
CA GLY A 62 3.65 -5.48 -18.06
C GLY A 62 2.29 -6.16 -17.90
N LYS A 63 2.28 -7.46 -17.57
CA LYS A 63 1.06 -8.27 -17.37
C LYS A 63 0.60 -8.37 -15.91
N ILE A 64 1.20 -7.63 -14.98
CA ILE A 64 0.74 -7.62 -13.59
C ILE A 64 -0.65 -6.97 -13.50
N ARG A 65 -1.53 -7.53 -12.65
CA ARG A 65 -2.88 -6.99 -12.44
C ARG A 65 -2.81 -5.52 -12.05
N TYR A 66 -3.43 -4.64 -12.85
CA TYR A 66 -3.48 -3.21 -12.58
C TYR A 66 -4.65 -2.82 -11.67
N MET A 67 -4.44 -1.82 -10.82
CA MET A 67 -5.49 -1.17 -10.02
C MET A 67 -5.33 0.34 -10.08
N ASN A 68 -6.43 1.07 -10.31
CA ASN A 68 -6.43 2.53 -10.38
C ASN A 68 -7.49 3.15 -9.46
N TYR A 69 -7.34 4.45 -9.23
CA TYR A 69 -8.17 5.23 -8.31
C TYR A 69 -9.66 5.21 -8.73
N ASP A 70 -9.96 5.42 -10.01
CA ASP A 70 -11.34 5.35 -10.49
C ASP A 70 -11.94 3.94 -10.36
N GLY A 71 -11.12 2.89 -10.45
CA GLY A 71 -11.52 1.53 -10.14
C GLY A 71 -11.90 1.33 -8.68
N CYS A 72 -11.21 1.99 -7.74
CA CYS A 72 -11.58 2.01 -6.33
C CYS A 72 -12.89 2.77 -6.09
N LYS A 73 -13.10 3.93 -6.73
CA LYS A 73 -14.35 4.71 -6.63
C LYS A 73 -15.59 3.93 -7.04
N ARG A 74 -15.46 3.03 -8.01
CA ARG A 74 -16.57 2.15 -8.43
C ARG A 74 -16.88 1.03 -7.43
N LYS A 75 -15.99 0.76 -6.47
CA LYS A 75 -16.10 -0.35 -5.51
C LYS A 75 -16.47 0.09 -4.10
N PHE A 76 -16.07 1.28 -3.66
CA PHE A 76 -16.40 1.82 -2.35
C PHE A 76 -16.29 3.35 -2.30
N ASP A 77 -16.80 3.98 -1.24
CA ASP A 77 -16.68 5.42 -1.02
C ASP A 77 -15.24 5.78 -0.59
N VAL A 78 -14.41 6.09 -1.58
CA VAL A 78 -13.02 6.49 -1.39
C VAL A 78 -12.92 7.82 -0.64
N ALA A 79 -13.85 8.75 -0.86
CA ALA A 79 -13.81 10.06 -0.23
C ALA A 79 -14.11 9.94 1.29
N GLN A 80 -15.01 9.05 1.68
CA GLN A 80 -15.22 8.72 3.09
C GLN A 80 -13.96 8.10 3.72
N PHE A 81 -13.32 7.16 3.02
CA PHE A 81 -12.07 6.54 3.49
C PHE A 81 -10.96 7.60 3.70
N GLU A 82 -10.74 8.49 2.74
CA GLU A 82 -9.78 9.59 2.84
C GLU A 82 -10.05 10.50 4.05
N ARG A 83 -11.32 10.88 4.27
CA ARG A 83 -11.70 11.70 5.43
C ARG A 83 -11.43 11.01 6.77
N LEU A 84 -11.67 9.70 6.86
CA LEU A 84 -11.44 8.92 8.09
C LEU A 84 -9.95 8.94 8.48
N TYR A 85 -9.07 8.67 7.52
CA TYR A 85 -7.63 8.57 7.80
C TYR A 85 -6.91 9.93 7.83
N SER A 86 -7.45 10.95 7.16
CA SER A 86 -6.96 12.33 7.32
C SER A 86 -7.16 12.84 8.74
N LYS A 87 -8.32 12.55 9.37
CA LYS A 87 -8.58 12.93 10.76
C LYS A 87 -7.74 12.15 11.77
N MET A 88 -7.55 10.86 11.53
CA MET A 88 -6.74 10.02 12.42
C MET A 88 -5.27 10.43 12.44
N GLY A 89 -4.74 10.94 11.32
CA GLY A 89 -3.40 11.54 11.27
C GLY A 89 -3.28 12.84 12.07
N LEU A 90 -4.36 13.64 12.16
CA LEU A 90 -4.39 14.88 12.95
C LEU A 90 -4.47 14.59 14.45
N CYS A 91 -5.33 13.65 14.89
CA CYS A 91 -5.44 13.30 16.31
C CYS A 91 -4.12 12.73 16.87
N LYS A 92 -3.39 11.91 16.09
CA LYS A 92 -2.07 11.43 16.52
C LYS A 92 -1.02 12.53 16.62
N GLY A 93 -1.04 13.51 15.70
CA GLY A 93 -0.14 14.65 15.77
C GLY A 93 -0.39 15.55 16.98
N GLU A 94 -1.64 15.66 17.43
CA GLU A 94 -2.02 16.39 18.64
C GLU A 94 -1.59 15.66 19.93
N GLU A 95 -1.74 14.32 19.98
CA GLU A 95 -1.28 13.49 21.11
C GLU A 95 0.26 13.47 21.22
N GLU A 96 0.99 13.28 20.11
CA GLU A 96 2.46 13.29 20.08
C GLU A 96 3.04 14.68 20.41
N ALA A 97 2.34 15.77 20.02
CA ALA A 97 2.74 17.13 20.38
C ALA A 97 2.55 17.42 21.88
N GLN A 98 1.48 16.89 22.50
CA GLN A 98 1.24 17.03 23.94
C GLN A 98 2.22 16.21 24.79
N GLU A 99 2.62 15.02 24.34
CA GLU A 99 3.65 14.21 25.03
C GLU A 99 5.05 14.83 24.91
N GLY A 100 5.35 15.49 23.78
CA GLY A 100 6.63 16.18 23.57
C GLY A 100 6.84 17.47 24.38
N GLU A 101 5.76 18.15 24.79
CA GLU A 101 5.81 19.31 25.69
C GLU A 101 5.83 18.94 27.19
N ALA A 102 5.51 17.68 27.53
CA ALA A 102 5.49 17.17 28.90
C ALA A 102 6.84 16.59 29.38
N LEU A 103 7.89 16.67 28.55
CA LEU A 103 9.28 16.26 28.84
C LEU A 103 10.21 17.49 28.89
#